data_AF-A0A4S2LPV9-F1
#
_entry.id   AF-A0A4S2LPV9-F1
#
_cell.length_a   1.000
_cell.length_b   1.000
_cell.length_c   1.000
_cell.angle_alpha   90.00
_cell.angle_beta   90.00
_cell.angle_gamma   90.00
#
_symmetry.space_group_name_H-M   'P 1'
#
loop_
_entity.id
_entity.type
_entity.pdbx_description
1 polymer ?
#
loop_
_entity_poly.entity_id
_entity_poly.type
_entity_poly.pdbx_seq_one_letter_code
_entity_poly.pdbx_strand_id
1 'polypeptide(L)'
;MSLSDWYSLNHFNNQGIEGLGEYIHGHGLKFGIYLDYGTLTCAGYPGSMNFLEIDSKSLARWKVDYVKVDGCYSPVEAMPDGYEKFSRLLNETGRPIVYSCSYPAYIPWRSNPRSLDWERLKTNCNLWRMFDDIDDSWGSVLTIINFMRDTQSTLQPIAGPGHWNDPDMLVIGNFGLSMDQQRVQMGMWCLFAAPLLISADMDHMDPGSEEILKNPHLISINQDSGGHQAKYITTKNGVQLWTRQLADQSNTWAIAFMNPVSGGGPKAISVALKDMQLESPPLEPIFFDLTDVFTGEVFGSVQLNEMFTVRVNPTGIVMFKVEVHKPAYIAHILLQYLGLRNVSVSII
;
A
#
# COMPACT_ATOMS: atom_id res chain seq x y z
N MET A 1 32.61 14.46 6.08
CA MET A 1 32.58 13.46 4.99
C MET A 1 31.11 13.26 4.66
N SER A 2 30.71 13.50 3.41
CA SER A 2 29.31 13.25 3.00
C SER A 2 29.05 11.74 2.98
N LEU A 3 27.78 11.32 3.02
CA LEU A 3 27.43 9.91 2.78
C LEU A 3 27.90 9.49 1.38
N SER A 4 27.89 10.42 0.43
CA SER A 4 28.38 10.15 -0.93
C SER A 4 29.87 9.81 -1.00
N ASP A 5 30.68 10.47 -0.18
CA ASP A 5 32.11 10.16 -0.06
C ASP A 5 32.32 8.79 0.59
N TRP A 6 31.52 8.43 1.59
CA TRP A 6 31.63 7.15 2.29
C TRP A 6 31.29 5.97 1.37
N TYR A 7 30.17 6.05 0.63
CA TYR A 7 29.77 5.03 -0.34
C TYR A 7 30.80 4.81 -1.45
N SER A 8 31.51 5.87 -1.84
CA SER A 8 32.56 5.80 -2.85
C SER A 8 33.82 5.08 -2.36
N LEU A 9 34.01 4.97 -1.03
CA LEU A 9 35.24 4.48 -0.41
C LEU A 9 35.15 3.05 0.11
N ASN A 10 33.95 2.54 0.44
CA ASN A 10 33.82 1.27 1.14
C ASN A 10 32.66 0.40 0.59
N HIS A 11 32.93 -0.90 0.47
CA HIS A 11 31.96 -2.02 0.29
C HIS A 11 31.32 -2.28 -1.07
N PHE A 12 31.43 -1.38 -2.05
CA PHE A 12 31.00 -1.66 -3.43
C PHE A 12 32.22 -2.09 -4.25
N ASN A 13 32.05 -3.05 -5.18
CA ASN A 13 33.10 -3.49 -6.10
C ASN A 13 33.79 -2.29 -6.78
N ASN A 14 34.88 -2.50 -7.53
CA ASN A 14 35.70 -1.46 -8.18
C ASN A 14 34.94 -0.42 -9.06
N GLN A 15 33.62 -0.53 -9.26
CA GLN A 15 32.75 0.38 -10.01
C GLN A 15 31.84 1.27 -9.14
N GLY A 16 31.85 1.12 -7.80
CA GLY A 16 31.08 1.94 -6.87
C GLY A 16 29.56 1.88 -7.04
N ILE A 17 28.85 2.88 -6.49
CA ILE A 17 27.38 2.98 -6.56
C ILE A 17 26.87 3.21 -7.99
N GLU A 18 27.61 3.95 -8.80
CA GLU A 18 27.22 4.21 -10.20
C GLU A 18 27.18 2.91 -11.01
N GLY A 19 28.22 2.07 -10.90
CA GLY A 19 28.23 0.77 -11.57
C GLY A 19 27.14 -0.18 -11.07
N LEU A 20 26.78 -0.12 -9.77
CA LEU A 20 25.64 -0.88 -9.24
C LEU A 20 24.32 -0.41 -9.86
N GLY A 21 24.10 0.90 -9.97
CA GLY A 21 22.93 1.46 -10.65
C GLY A 21 22.83 1.00 -12.10
N GLU A 22 23.95 1.03 -12.84
CA GLU A 22 24.01 0.55 -14.23
C GLU A 22 23.71 -0.95 -14.35
N TYR A 23 24.24 -1.77 -13.43
CA TYR A 23 23.93 -3.19 -13.37
C TYR A 23 22.43 -3.44 -13.16
N ILE A 24 21.81 -2.75 -12.20
CA ILE A 24 20.38 -2.88 -11.89
C ILE A 24 19.52 -2.46 -13.10
N HIS A 25 19.85 -1.33 -13.73
CA HIS A 25 19.15 -0.86 -14.93
C HIS A 25 19.34 -1.81 -16.12
N GLY A 26 20.49 -2.45 -16.25
CA GLY A 26 20.75 -3.48 -17.26
C GLY A 26 19.82 -4.69 -17.17
N HIS A 27 19.17 -4.90 -16.01
CA HIS A 27 18.17 -5.94 -15.78
C HIS A 27 16.72 -5.42 -15.87
N GLY A 28 16.51 -4.18 -16.31
CA GLY A 28 15.19 -3.57 -16.41
C GLY A 28 14.56 -3.19 -15.06
N LEU A 29 15.34 -3.21 -13.98
CA LEU A 29 14.91 -2.83 -12.64
C LEU A 29 15.24 -1.36 -12.34
N LYS A 30 14.75 -0.86 -11.20
CA LYS A 30 15.00 0.50 -10.69
C LYS A 30 15.83 0.44 -9.42
N PHE A 31 16.68 1.45 -9.21
CA PHE A 31 17.64 1.48 -8.11
C PHE A 31 17.19 2.44 -7.00
N GLY A 32 17.06 1.93 -5.77
CA GLY A 32 16.76 2.72 -4.57
C GLY A 32 17.95 2.86 -3.63
N ILE A 33 18.05 3.98 -2.91
CA ILE A 33 19.06 4.22 -1.88
C ILE A 33 18.47 4.86 -0.61
N TYR A 34 19.22 4.80 0.48
CA TYR A 34 18.85 5.35 1.78
C TYR A 34 19.75 6.53 2.14
N LEU A 35 19.15 7.59 2.69
CA LEU A 35 19.82 8.72 3.34
C LEU A 35 19.12 9.01 4.68
N ASP A 36 19.67 9.94 5.45
CA ASP A 36 19.06 10.46 6.68
C ASP A 36 19.14 11.99 6.70
N TYR A 37 18.01 12.67 6.94
CA TYR A 37 18.00 14.10 7.24
C TYR A 37 18.39 14.34 8.69
N GLY A 38 19.67 14.10 8.99
CA GLY A 38 20.26 14.22 10.31
C GLY A 38 21.76 14.44 10.23
N THR A 39 22.42 14.51 11.38
CA THR A 39 23.90 14.54 11.43
C THR A 39 24.51 13.15 11.18
N LEU A 40 23.77 12.09 11.52
CA LEU A 40 24.10 10.69 11.30
C LEU A 40 22.83 9.94 10.88
N THR A 41 22.99 8.84 10.16
CA THR A 41 21.93 7.82 10.01
C THR A 41 21.62 7.15 11.34
N CYS A 42 20.47 6.49 11.46
CA CYS A 42 20.12 5.70 12.66
C CYS A 42 21.20 4.66 13.05
N ALA A 43 21.96 4.15 12.08
CA ALA A 43 23.05 3.19 12.30
C ALA A 43 24.44 3.85 12.50
N GLY A 44 24.52 5.18 12.62
CA GLY A 44 25.75 5.91 12.92
C GLY A 44 26.64 6.28 11.72
N TYR A 45 26.20 6.01 10.49
CA TYR A 45 26.86 6.48 9.26
C TYR A 45 26.62 7.98 9.00
N PRO A 46 27.39 8.66 8.12
CA PRO A 46 27.22 10.09 7.84
C PRO A 46 25.79 10.48 7.41
N GLY A 47 25.21 11.52 8.04
CA GLY A 47 23.89 12.05 7.65
C GLY A 47 23.96 13.18 6.62
N SER A 48 22.80 13.52 6.06
CA SER A 48 22.67 14.43 4.90
C SER A 48 22.21 15.85 5.24
N MET A 49 21.84 16.17 6.49
CA MET A 49 21.21 17.46 6.85
C MET A 49 22.01 18.68 6.38
N ASN A 50 23.34 18.63 6.44
CA ASN A 50 24.23 19.72 5.99
C ASN A 50 24.79 19.53 4.57
N PHE A 51 24.37 18.47 3.86
CA PHE A 51 24.94 18.04 2.57
C PHE A 51 23.89 17.83 1.47
N LEU A 52 22.63 18.21 1.70
CA LEU A 52 21.50 17.99 0.79
C LEU A 52 21.76 18.36 -0.69
N GLU A 53 22.47 19.45 -0.95
CA GLU A 53 22.78 19.86 -2.34
C GLU A 53 23.80 18.92 -3.01
N ILE A 54 24.81 18.48 -2.26
CA ILE A 54 25.82 17.55 -2.77
C ILE A 54 25.19 16.17 -2.95
N ASP A 55 24.42 15.73 -1.96
CA ASP A 55 23.80 14.40 -1.98
C ASP A 55 22.77 14.29 -3.11
N SER A 56 21.91 15.29 -3.32
CA SER A 56 20.96 15.30 -4.46
C SER A 56 21.66 15.17 -5.82
N LYS A 57 22.74 15.93 -6.05
CA LYS A 57 23.57 15.81 -7.27
C LYS A 57 24.21 14.43 -7.41
N SER A 58 24.67 13.85 -6.31
CA SER A 58 25.22 12.49 -6.28
C SER A 58 24.17 11.45 -6.66
N LEU A 59 22.95 11.53 -6.11
CA LEU A 59 21.84 10.63 -6.47
C LEU A 59 21.53 10.67 -7.97
N ALA A 60 21.46 11.87 -8.55
CA ALA A 60 21.19 12.04 -9.97
C ALA A 60 22.33 11.48 -10.84
N ARG A 61 23.59 11.76 -10.48
CA ARG A 61 24.78 11.21 -11.16
C ARG A 61 24.77 9.69 -11.15
N TRP A 62 24.46 9.07 -10.02
CA TRP A 62 24.38 7.62 -9.87
C TRP A 62 23.11 6.99 -10.46
N LYS A 63 22.25 7.81 -11.09
CA LYS A 63 21.00 7.39 -11.71
C LYS A 63 20.07 6.67 -10.73
N VAL A 64 20.01 7.11 -9.47
CA VAL A 64 19.06 6.59 -8.46
C VAL A 64 17.62 6.90 -8.90
N ASP A 65 16.70 5.96 -8.71
CA ASP A 65 15.27 6.09 -9.05
C ASP A 65 14.36 6.27 -7.83
N TYR A 66 14.84 5.91 -6.64
CA TYR A 66 14.10 5.97 -5.38
C TYR A 66 15.05 6.37 -4.24
N VAL A 67 14.63 7.29 -3.37
CA VAL A 67 15.37 7.62 -2.15
C VAL A 67 14.44 7.59 -0.93
N LYS A 68 14.83 6.80 0.08
CA LYS A 68 14.28 6.90 1.44
C LYS A 68 15.16 7.87 2.23
N VAL A 69 14.54 8.87 2.84
CA VAL A 69 15.23 9.79 3.76
C VAL A 69 14.66 9.64 5.15
N ASP A 70 15.51 9.27 6.08
CA ASP A 70 15.20 9.05 7.49
C ASP A 70 15.37 10.33 8.34
N GLY A 71 15.13 10.25 9.65
CA GLY A 71 15.13 11.42 10.54
C GLY A 71 15.92 11.26 11.84
N CYS A 72 16.83 10.30 11.96
CA CYS A 72 17.61 10.15 13.17
C CYS A 72 18.58 11.32 13.36
N TYR A 73 18.98 11.60 14.60
CA TYR A 73 19.97 12.65 14.91
C TYR A 73 19.66 14.03 14.29
N SER A 74 18.38 14.39 14.24
CA SER A 74 17.83 15.62 13.68
C SER A 74 16.92 16.34 14.68
N PRO A 75 16.94 17.68 14.75
CA PRO A 75 15.88 18.44 15.40
C PRO A 75 14.55 18.22 14.67
N VAL A 76 13.51 17.82 15.41
CA VAL A 76 12.18 17.50 14.84
C VAL A 76 11.57 18.72 14.14
N GLU A 77 11.77 19.91 14.70
CA GLU A 77 11.26 21.18 14.19
C GLU A 77 11.89 21.57 12.84
N ALA A 78 13.08 21.05 12.54
CA ALA A 78 13.80 21.34 11.30
C ALA A 78 13.43 20.38 10.16
N MET A 79 12.76 19.25 10.45
CA MET A 79 12.48 18.22 9.45
C MET A 79 11.55 18.72 8.33
N PRO A 80 10.41 19.39 8.60
CA PRO A 80 9.52 19.82 7.52
C PRO A 80 10.24 20.71 6.47
N ASP A 81 11.05 21.66 6.93
CA ASP A 81 11.85 22.56 6.08
C ASP A 81 12.98 21.82 5.34
N GLY A 82 13.62 20.88 6.03
CA GLY A 82 14.66 20.03 5.45
C GLY A 82 14.19 19.16 4.31
N TYR A 83 13.08 18.47 4.52
CA TYR A 83 12.50 17.54 3.55
C TYR A 83 11.95 18.31 2.33
N GLU A 84 11.27 19.46 2.53
CA GLU A 84 10.86 20.32 1.41
C GLU A 84 12.06 20.83 0.62
N LYS A 85 13.12 21.31 1.31
CA LYS A 85 14.35 21.74 0.65
C LYS A 85 14.96 20.62 -0.18
N PHE A 86 14.99 19.39 0.33
CA PHE A 86 15.52 18.25 -0.41
C PHE A 86 14.64 17.86 -1.60
N SER A 87 13.31 17.91 -1.46
CA SER A 87 12.38 17.71 -2.59
C SER A 87 12.67 18.67 -3.75
N ARG A 88 12.85 19.97 -3.46
CA ARG A 88 13.25 20.96 -4.46
C ARG A 88 14.59 20.62 -5.10
N LEU A 89 15.59 20.28 -4.29
CA LEU A 89 16.94 19.93 -4.79
C LEU A 89 16.93 18.69 -5.68
N LEU A 90 16.13 17.67 -5.35
CA LEU A 90 15.94 16.49 -6.20
C LEU A 90 15.34 16.90 -7.56
N ASN A 91 14.33 17.76 -7.56
CA ASN A 91 13.68 18.23 -8.77
C ASN A 91 14.63 19.08 -9.65
N GLU A 92 15.47 19.92 -9.04
CA GLU A 92 16.51 20.72 -9.72
C GLU A 92 17.56 19.86 -10.44
N THR A 93 17.73 18.59 -10.07
CA THR A 93 18.63 17.67 -10.80
C THR A 93 18.10 17.29 -12.19
N GLY A 94 16.80 17.47 -12.45
CA GLY A 94 16.13 17.06 -13.67
C GLY A 94 15.90 15.55 -13.81
N ARG A 95 16.30 14.74 -12.82
CA ARG A 95 16.03 13.29 -12.79
C ARG A 95 14.78 13.02 -11.95
N PRO A 96 13.79 12.27 -12.47
CA PRO A 96 12.69 11.77 -11.65
C PRO A 96 13.21 10.75 -10.62
N ILE A 97 13.03 11.05 -9.33
CA ILE A 97 13.40 10.18 -8.20
C ILE A 97 12.19 10.10 -7.27
N VAL A 98 11.71 8.88 -6.98
CA VAL A 98 10.65 8.67 -6.00
C VAL A 98 11.19 9.04 -4.62
N TYR A 99 10.49 9.92 -3.92
CA TYR A 99 10.92 10.42 -2.61
C TYR A 99 10.07 9.88 -1.47
N SER A 100 10.67 8.99 -0.67
CA SER A 100 10.08 8.40 0.55
C SER A 100 10.53 9.16 1.80
N CYS A 101 9.58 9.72 2.52
CA CYS A 101 9.85 10.63 3.63
C CYS A 101 9.51 10.00 5.00
N SER A 102 10.47 9.93 5.93
CA SER A 102 10.20 9.37 7.26
C SER A 102 9.76 10.38 8.31
N TYR A 103 9.87 11.68 8.06
CA TYR A 103 9.65 12.69 9.11
C TYR A 103 8.30 12.64 9.83
N PRO A 104 7.17 12.20 9.24
CA PRO A 104 5.94 12.06 9.99
C PRO A 104 6.04 11.03 11.13
N ALA A 105 6.86 9.99 11.02
CA ALA A 105 7.10 9.03 12.11
C ALA A 105 7.80 9.67 13.34
N TYR A 106 8.54 10.75 13.12
CA TYR A 106 9.27 11.48 14.17
C TYR A 106 8.46 12.62 14.81
N ILE A 107 7.33 13.01 14.20
CA ILE A 107 6.46 14.10 14.68
C ILE A 107 5.30 13.52 15.49
N PRO A 108 4.92 14.12 16.64
CA PRO A 108 3.82 13.64 17.48
C PRO A 108 2.43 14.02 16.91
N TRP A 109 2.18 13.79 15.63
CA TRP A 109 0.90 14.11 14.98
C TRP A 109 -0.24 13.20 15.45
N ARG A 110 0.08 12.01 16.00
CA ARG A 110 -0.91 11.09 16.59
C ARG A 110 -1.69 11.72 17.74
N SER A 111 -1.02 12.48 18.60
CA SER A 111 -1.65 13.19 19.72
C SER A 111 -2.13 14.60 19.34
N ASN A 112 -1.55 15.19 18.31
CA ASN A 112 -1.95 16.49 17.79
C ASN A 112 -1.84 16.51 16.25
N PRO A 113 -2.89 16.11 15.50
CA PRO A 113 -2.83 16.04 14.03
C PRO A 113 -2.50 17.36 13.33
N ARG A 114 -2.61 18.50 14.03
CA ARG A 114 -2.23 19.82 13.52
C ARG A 114 -0.73 20.12 13.62
N SER A 115 0.06 19.26 14.27
CA SER A 115 1.52 19.41 14.32
C SER A 115 2.20 19.05 13.00
N LEU A 116 1.46 18.43 12.07
CA LEU A 116 1.93 18.07 10.75
C LEU A 116 1.14 18.83 9.68
N ASP A 117 1.86 19.44 8.74
CA ASP A 117 1.28 20.01 7.53
C ASP A 117 1.16 18.92 6.45
N TRP A 118 -0.06 18.39 6.29
CA TRP A 118 -0.35 17.31 5.36
C TRP A 118 -0.30 17.75 3.89
N GLU A 119 -0.62 19.02 3.58
CA GLU A 119 -0.53 19.53 2.21
C GLU A 119 0.93 19.70 1.79
N ARG A 120 1.77 20.19 2.70
CA ARG A 120 3.22 20.22 2.52
C ARG A 120 3.79 18.82 2.27
N LEU A 121 3.34 17.82 3.04
CA LEU A 121 3.78 16.44 2.86
C LEU A 121 3.40 15.90 1.47
N LYS A 122 2.13 16.02 1.07
CA LYS A 122 1.63 15.59 -0.25
C LYS A 122 2.36 16.27 -1.41
N THR A 123 2.71 17.54 -1.26
CA THR A 123 3.38 18.31 -2.32
C THR A 123 4.83 17.89 -2.51
N ASN A 124 5.50 17.47 -1.43
CA ASN A 124 6.96 17.29 -1.42
C ASN A 124 7.41 15.82 -1.41
N CYS A 125 6.54 14.87 -1.06
CA CYS A 125 6.88 13.46 -0.87
C CYS A 125 5.96 12.56 -1.68
N ASN A 126 6.50 11.47 -2.24
CA ASN A 126 5.69 10.48 -2.96
C ASN A 126 5.06 9.43 -2.05
N LEU A 127 5.70 9.18 -0.91
CA LEU A 127 5.20 8.30 0.14
C LEU A 127 5.86 8.68 1.46
N TRP A 128 5.29 8.22 2.56
CA TRP A 128 5.82 8.58 3.88
C TRP A 128 5.55 7.54 4.96
N ARG A 129 6.56 7.32 5.81
CA ARG A 129 6.42 6.47 7.00
C ARG A 129 5.69 7.27 8.08
N MET A 130 4.62 6.68 8.63
CA MET A 130 3.74 7.34 9.61
C MET A 130 3.90 6.85 11.04
N PHE A 131 4.50 5.68 11.21
CA PHE A 131 4.48 4.94 12.46
C PHE A 131 5.78 4.16 12.66
N ASP A 132 5.86 3.47 13.80
CA ASP A 132 6.99 2.66 14.23
C ASP A 132 7.42 1.64 13.17
N ASP A 133 8.68 1.23 13.22
CA ASP A 133 9.23 0.21 12.31
C ASP A 133 8.51 -1.14 12.48
N ILE A 134 8.34 -1.83 11.35
CA ILE A 134 7.82 -3.19 11.36
C ILE A 134 8.91 -4.17 11.79
N ASP A 135 8.51 -5.11 12.64
CA ASP A 135 9.33 -6.26 13.03
C ASP A 135 8.74 -7.54 12.41
N ASP A 136 9.57 -8.57 12.31
CA ASP A 136 9.16 -9.92 11.88
C ASP A 136 8.34 -10.62 12.98
N SER A 137 7.13 -10.11 13.25
CA SER A 137 6.19 -10.69 14.21
C SER A 137 4.75 -10.30 13.92
N TRP A 138 3.82 -11.22 14.23
CA TRP A 138 2.38 -10.92 14.17
C TRP A 138 1.97 -9.72 15.02
N GLY A 139 2.62 -9.53 16.19
CA GLY A 139 2.34 -8.42 17.08
C GLY A 139 2.62 -7.06 16.43
N SER A 140 3.73 -6.94 15.70
CA SER A 140 4.08 -5.71 14.98
C SER A 140 3.11 -5.44 13.83
N VAL A 141 2.86 -6.43 12.97
CA VAL A 141 1.88 -6.35 11.87
C VAL A 141 0.50 -5.91 12.38
N LEU A 142 0.00 -6.54 13.44
CA LEU A 142 -1.31 -6.20 14.00
C LEU A 142 -1.33 -4.79 14.63
N THR A 143 -0.23 -4.36 15.25
CA THR A 143 -0.11 -3.01 15.82
C THR A 143 -0.22 -1.96 14.71
N ILE A 144 0.46 -2.16 13.58
CA ILE A 144 0.39 -1.28 12.41
C ILE A 144 -1.02 -1.26 11.82
N ILE A 145 -1.66 -2.42 11.64
CA ILE A 145 -3.05 -2.49 11.13
C ILE A 145 -4.02 -1.74 12.06
N ASN A 146 -3.88 -1.91 13.37
CA ASN A 146 -4.71 -1.19 14.34
C ASN A 146 -4.42 0.31 14.32
N PHE A 147 -3.17 0.72 14.13
CA PHE A 147 -2.81 2.12 13.97
C PHE A 147 -3.47 2.73 12.71
N MET A 148 -3.44 2.03 11.57
CA MET A 148 -4.12 2.47 10.33
C MET A 148 -5.63 2.57 10.53
N ARG A 149 -6.23 1.64 11.28
CA ARG A 149 -7.65 1.68 11.68
C ARG A 149 -7.97 2.92 12.51
N ASP A 150 -7.20 3.16 13.56
CA ASP A 150 -7.50 4.17 14.58
C ASP A 150 -7.23 5.59 14.09
N THR A 151 -6.37 5.73 13.07
CA THR A 151 -6.01 7.02 12.45
C THR A 151 -6.64 7.24 11.07
N GLN A 152 -7.55 6.37 10.64
CA GLN A 152 -8.11 6.38 9.28
C GLN A 152 -8.74 7.72 8.87
N SER A 153 -9.36 8.46 9.81
CA SER A 153 -10.01 9.74 9.49
C SER A 153 -9.01 10.82 9.07
N THR A 154 -7.74 10.64 9.41
CA THR A 154 -6.63 11.50 9.00
C THR A 154 -5.92 10.92 7.78
N LEU A 155 -5.60 9.62 7.81
CA LEU A 155 -4.74 8.99 6.79
C LEU A 155 -5.47 8.67 5.48
N GLN A 156 -6.74 8.25 5.54
CA GLN A 156 -7.47 7.85 4.34
C GLN A 156 -7.63 8.99 3.32
N PRO A 157 -7.99 10.24 3.72
CA PRO A 157 -8.19 11.33 2.75
C PRO A 157 -6.92 11.90 2.12
N ILE A 158 -5.74 11.58 2.66
CA ILE A 158 -4.46 12.14 2.19
C ILE A 158 -3.67 11.17 1.30
N ALA A 159 -4.06 9.90 1.24
CA ALA A 159 -3.48 8.94 0.30
C ALA A 159 -4.11 9.06 -1.08
N GLY A 160 -3.31 8.92 -2.12
CA GLY A 160 -3.78 8.91 -3.50
C GLY A 160 -2.64 8.90 -4.52
N PRO A 161 -2.98 8.94 -5.82
CA PRO A 161 -1.98 8.90 -6.90
C PRO A 161 -0.85 9.92 -6.71
N GLY A 162 0.35 9.39 -6.44
CA GLY A 162 1.57 10.18 -6.28
C GLY A 162 1.94 10.54 -4.84
N HIS A 163 1.12 10.19 -3.85
CA HIS A 163 1.33 10.52 -2.43
C HIS A 163 0.69 9.47 -1.48
N TRP A 164 1.49 8.55 -0.95
CA TRP A 164 1.00 7.33 -0.27
C TRP A 164 1.37 7.23 1.21
N ASN A 165 0.46 6.71 2.04
CA ASN A 165 0.82 6.29 3.39
C ASN A 165 1.64 5.00 3.33
N ASP A 166 2.79 4.98 4.01
CA ASP A 166 3.67 3.82 4.11
C ASP A 166 3.57 3.17 5.51
N PRO A 167 2.85 2.05 5.64
CA PRO A 167 2.81 1.22 6.86
C PRO A 167 4.06 0.33 7.02
N ASP A 168 5.14 0.62 6.30
CA ASP A 168 6.41 -0.10 6.28
C ASP A 168 6.40 -1.40 5.45
N MET A 169 7.53 -2.08 5.42
CA MET A 169 7.83 -3.21 4.53
C MET A 169 6.90 -4.43 4.72
N LEU A 170 6.82 -5.26 3.67
CA LEU A 170 6.32 -6.63 3.76
C LEU A 170 7.40 -7.53 4.38
N VAL A 171 7.03 -8.30 5.41
CA VAL A 171 7.92 -9.27 6.08
C VAL A 171 7.56 -10.72 5.71
N ILE A 172 6.80 -10.89 4.64
CA ILE A 172 6.41 -12.17 4.04
C ILE A 172 7.66 -12.90 3.52
N GLY A 173 7.75 -14.20 3.76
CA GLY A 173 8.95 -15.00 3.45
C GLY A 173 10.03 -15.00 4.53
N ASN A 174 9.85 -14.26 5.62
CA ASN A 174 10.72 -14.35 6.80
C ASN A 174 10.20 -15.43 7.78
N PHE A 175 10.35 -15.22 9.10
CA PHE A 175 10.27 -16.28 10.10
C PHE A 175 9.10 -16.11 11.08
N GLY A 176 8.58 -14.90 11.24
CA GLY A 176 7.68 -14.53 12.34
C GLY A 176 6.19 -14.62 12.03
N LEU A 177 5.80 -14.89 10.78
CA LEU A 177 4.40 -14.93 10.34
C LEU A 177 3.98 -16.33 9.85
N SER A 178 2.86 -16.83 10.39
CA SER A 178 2.18 -17.99 9.82
C SER A 178 1.60 -17.68 8.43
N MET A 179 1.23 -18.71 7.67
CA MET A 179 0.65 -18.53 6.34
C MET A 179 -0.62 -17.65 6.35
N ASP A 180 -1.49 -17.82 7.36
CA ASP A 180 -2.68 -16.97 7.51
C ASP A 180 -2.29 -15.50 7.82
N GLN A 181 -1.25 -15.29 8.62
CA GLN A 181 -0.76 -13.95 8.98
C GLN A 181 -0.06 -13.24 7.81
N GLN A 182 0.66 -14.00 6.97
CA GLN A 182 1.23 -13.48 5.73
C GLN A 182 0.15 -13.04 4.75
N ARG A 183 -0.93 -13.84 4.61
CA ARG A 183 -2.13 -13.45 3.86
C ARG A 183 -2.78 -12.19 4.42
N VAL A 184 -2.87 -12.06 5.76
CA VAL A 184 -3.35 -10.82 6.40
C VAL A 184 -2.45 -9.64 6.02
N GLN A 185 -1.12 -9.75 6.14
CA GLN A 185 -0.23 -8.63 5.81
C GLN A 185 -0.42 -8.21 4.35
N MET A 186 -0.33 -9.14 3.39
CA MET A 186 -0.48 -8.82 1.97
C MET A 186 -1.85 -8.21 1.67
N GLY A 187 -2.94 -8.84 2.15
CA GLY A 187 -4.30 -8.36 1.90
C GLY A 187 -4.56 -6.97 2.50
N MET A 188 -4.09 -6.72 3.73
CA MET A 188 -4.27 -5.41 4.38
C MET A 188 -3.40 -4.32 3.72
N TRP A 189 -2.15 -4.60 3.34
CA TRP A 189 -1.33 -3.64 2.59
C TRP A 189 -1.94 -3.33 1.22
N CYS A 190 -2.47 -4.34 0.54
CA CYS A 190 -3.24 -4.15 -0.69
C CYS A 190 -4.47 -3.26 -0.45
N LEU A 191 -5.22 -3.46 0.63
CA LEU A 191 -6.37 -2.61 0.97
C LEU A 191 -5.97 -1.18 1.34
N PHE A 192 -4.83 -1.00 2.01
CA PHE A 192 -4.36 0.33 2.40
C PHE A 192 -3.82 1.16 1.23
N ALA A 193 -3.75 0.60 0.01
CA ALA A 193 -3.03 1.20 -1.11
C ALA A 193 -1.57 1.51 -0.74
N ALA A 194 -0.98 0.64 0.09
CA ALA A 194 0.38 0.80 0.59
C ALA A 194 1.43 0.42 -0.46
N PRO A 195 2.66 0.93 -0.37
CA PRO A 195 3.80 0.37 -1.08
C PRO A 195 3.97 -1.13 -0.76
N LEU A 196 4.21 -1.95 -1.78
CA LEU A 196 4.53 -3.38 -1.61
C LEU A 196 6.06 -3.56 -1.65
N LEU A 197 6.74 -3.12 -0.60
CA LEU A 197 8.20 -3.19 -0.47
C LEU A 197 8.61 -4.45 0.30
N ILE A 198 9.13 -5.45 -0.42
CA ILE A 198 9.52 -6.75 0.18
C ILE A 198 10.88 -6.62 0.86
N SER A 199 10.99 -7.10 2.09
CA SER A 199 12.26 -7.26 2.81
C SER A 199 12.40 -8.71 3.28
N ALA A 200 12.91 -9.56 2.39
CA ALA A 200 13.14 -10.99 2.64
C ALA A 200 14.31 -11.50 1.78
N ASP A 201 14.82 -12.69 2.12
CA ASP A 201 15.83 -13.38 1.30
C ASP A 201 15.15 -14.00 0.06
N MET A 202 15.34 -13.36 -1.10
CA MET A 202 14.72 -13.78 -2.35
C MET A 202 15.31 -15.09 -2.90
N ASP A 203 16.52 -15.49 -2.50
CA ASP A 203 17.16 -16.73 -2.95
C ASP A 203 16.60 -17.96 -2.22
N HIS A 204 16.01 -17.76 -1.05
CA HIS A 204 15.54 -18.82 -0.14
C HIS A 204 14.05 -18.70 0.21
N MET A 205 13.27 -18.00 -0.61
CA MET A 205 11.84 -17.81 -0.38
C MET A 205 11.06 -19.11 -0.54
N ASP A 206 10.18 -19.43 0.43
CA ASP A 206 9.33 -20.61 0.32
C ASP A 206 8.20 -20.40 -0.70
N PRO A 207 7.70 -21.48 -1.35
CA PRO A 207 6.69 -21.35 -2.40
C PRO A 207 5.37 -20.72 -1.96
N GLY A 208 4.97 -20.89 -0.69
CA GLY A 208 3.71 -20.31 -0.19
C GLY A 208 3.80 -18.81 -0.04
N SER A 209 4.92 -18.32 0.52
CA SER A 209 5.23 -16.88 0.57
C SER A 209 5.35 -16.27 -0.83
N GLU A 210 6.03 -16.96 -1.75
CA GLU A 210 6.19 -16.52 -3.13
C GLU A 210 4.82 -16.38 -3.84
N GLU A 211 3.93 -17.37 -3.66
CA GLU A 211 2.59 -17.36 -4.24
C GLU A 211 1.77 -16.14 -3.77
N ILE A 212 1.85 -15.79 -2.48
CA ILE A 212 1.18 -14.61 -1.92
C ILE A 212 1.72 -13.34 -2.56
N LEU A 213 3.06 -13.18 -2.60
CA LEU A 213 3.71 -11.98 -3.10
C LEU A 213 3.49 -11.74 -4.60
N LYS A 214 3.32 -12.80 -5.39
CA LYS A 214 3.11 -12.74 -6.85
C LYS A 214 1.64 -12.81 -7.25
N ASN A 215 0.72 -12.88 -6.29
CA ASN A 215 -0.70 -13.09 -6.58
C ASN A 215 -1.26 -11.93 -7.43
N PRO A 216 -1.69 -12.18 -8.67
CA PRO A 216 -2.09 -11.11 -9.59
C PRO A 216 -3.39 -10.42 -9.15
N HIS A 217 -4.26 -11.13 -8.43
CA HIS A 217 -5.51 -10.56 -7.93
C HIS A 217 -5.23 -9.59 -6.79
N LEU A 218 -4.40 -9.94 -5.81
CA LEU A 218 -3.96 -9.03 -4.73
C LEU A 218 -3.24 -7.81 -5.30
N ILE A 219 -2.29 -8.01 -6.22
CA ILE A 219 -1.56 -6.92 -6.87
C ILE A 219 -2.51 -6.00 -7.63
N SER A 220 -3.53 -6.53 -8.31
CA SER A 220 -4.52 -5.71 -9.03
C SER A 220 -5.35 -4.83 -8.10
N ILE A 221 -5.64 -5.30 -6.87
CA ILE A 221 -6.29 -4.46 -5.87
C ILE A 221 -5.34 -3.36 -5.40
N ASN A 222 -4.08 -3.70 -5.11
CA ASN A 222 -3.08 -2.72 -4.67
C ASN A 222 -2.89 -1.61 -5.71
N GLN A 223 -2.65 -2.00 -6.97
CA GLN A 223 -2.34 -1.14 -8.11
C GLN A 223 -3.56 -0.50 -8.78
N ASP A 224 -4.74 -0.59 -8.15
CA ASP A 224 -5.94 0.06 -8.64
C ASP A 224 -5.72 1.57 -8.88
N SER A 225 -6.14 2.05 -10.05
CA SER A 225 -5.87 3.40 -10.52
C SER A 225 -6.59 4.49 -9.74
N GLY A 226 -7.67 4.15 -9.01
CA GLY A 226 -8.35 5.10 -8.14
C GLY A 226 -7.49 5.51 -6.95
N GLY A 227 -6.57 4.65 -6.52
CA GLY A 227 -5.63 4.96 -5.43
C GLY A 227 -6.30 5.21 -4.08
N HIS A 228 -7.57 4.85 -3.92
CA HIS A 228 -8.30 5.06 -2.67
C HIS A 228 -7.78 4.12 -1.59
N GLN A 229 -7.37 4.64 -0.44
CA GLN A 229 -7.07 3.82 0.72
C GLN A 229 -8.36 3.26 1.35
N ALA A 230 -8.30 2.02 1.85
CA ALA A 230 -9.43 1.38 2.53
C ALA A 230 -9.91 2.12 3.78
N LYS A 231 -11.19 1.91 4.08
CA LYS A 231 -11.90 2.37 5.26
C LYS A 231 -12.22 1.18 6.16
N TYR A 232 -11.99 1.33 7.46
CA TYR A 232 -12.52 0.40 8.46
C TYR A 232 -13.99 0.72 8.72
N ILE A 233 -14.83 -0.31 8.62
CA ILE A 233 -16.28 -0.20 8.77
C ILE A 233 -16.71 -0.46 10.20
N THR A 234 -16.41 -1.66 10.72
CA THR A 234 -16.81 -2.08 12.08
C THR A 234 -16.09 -3.37 12.48
N THR A 235 -16.29 -3.80 13.72
CA THR A 235 -15.88 -5.12 14.22
C THR A 235 -17.12 -5.91 14.61
N LYS A 236 -17.29 -7.10 14.02
CA LYS A 236 -18.41 -8.02 14.31
C LYS A 236 -17.85 -9.34 14.83
N ASN A 237 -18.27 -9.76 16.02
CA ASN A 237 -17.76 -10.98 16.68
C ASN A 237 -16.23 -11.07 16.76
N GLY A 238 -15.56 -9.91 16.88
CA GLY A 238 -14.11 -9.81 16.91
C GLY A 238 -13.42 -9.99 15.54
N VAL A 239 -14.15 -9.91 14.42
CA VAL A 239 -13.61 -9.82 13.06
C VAL A 239 -13.79 -8.40 12.56
N GLN A 240 -12.72 -7.80 12.05
CA GLN A 240 -12.71 -6.45 11.49
C GLN A 240 -13.18 -6.47 10.02
N LEU A 241 -14.08 -5.55 9.67
CA LEU A 241 -14.66 -5.40 8.34
C LEU A 241 -14.08 -4.14 7.69
N TRP A 242 -13.59 -4.30 6.47
CA TRP A 242 -12.91 -3.25 5.71
C TRP A 242 -13.48 -3.16 4.30
N THR A 243 -13.53 -1.95 3.75
CA THR A 243 -13.95 -1.69 2.37
C THR A 243 -12.99 -0.71 1.71
N ARG A 244 -12.59 -1.02 0.48
CA ARG A 244 -11.85 -0.13 -0.42
C ARG A 244 -12.68 0.09 -1.68
N GLN A 245 -12.99 1.34 -1.99
CA GLN A 245 -13.49 1.70 -3.32
C GLN A 245 -12.34 1.49 -4.32
N LEU A 246 -12.55 0.69 -5.36
CA LEU A 246 -11.62 0.64 -6.49
C LEU A 246 -12.03 1.71 -7.52
N ALA A 247 -11.22 1.93 -8.56
CA ALA A 247 -11.26 2.98 -9.57
C ALA A 247 -12.55 3.82 -9.60
N ASP A 248 -12.41 5.15 -9.66
CA ASP A 248 -13.55 6.06 -9.67
C ASP A 248 -14.62 5.62 -10.67
N GLN A 249 -15.88 5.60 -10.22
CA GLN A 249 -17.05 5.28 -11.07
C GLN A 249 -17.06 3.84 -11.62
N SER A 250 -16.17 2.95 -11.15
CA SER A 250 -16.11 1.54 -11.59
C SER A 250 -17.24 0.66 -11.06
N ASN A 251 -17.98 1.12 -10.04
CA ASN A 251 -18.86 0.27 -9.22
C ASN A 251 -18.15 -1.05 -8.81
N THR A 252 -16.89 -0.93 -8.44
CA THR A 252 -16.05 -2.05 -8.00
C THR A 252 -15.46 -1.73 -6.64
N TRP A 253 -15.45 -2.72 -5.76
CA TRP A 253 -14.90 -2.61 -4.41
C TRP A 253 -14.01 -3.79 -4.09
N ALA A 254 -13.10 -3.61 -3.14
CA ALA A 254 -12.54 -4.72 -2.38
C ALA A 254 -13.11 -4.68 -0.97
N ILE A 255 -13.62 -5.80 -0.48
CA ILE A 255 -14.06 -5.96 0.91
C ILE A 255 -13.23 -7.02 1.60
N ALA A 256 -13.00 -6.86 2.90
CA ALA A 256 -12.29 -7.86 3.68
C ALA A 256 -12.84 -8.07 5.09
N PHE A 257 -12.65 -9.29 5.56
CA PHE A 257 -12.98 -9.78 6.87
C PHE A 257 -11.69 -10.31 7.50
N MET A 258 -11.07 -9.52 8.38
CA MET A 258 -9.81 -9.86 9.04
C MET A 258 -10.06 -10.24 10.50
N ASN A 259 -9.63 -11.42 10.91
CA ASN A 259 -9.79 -11.91 12.27
C ASN A 259 -8.47 -11.73 13.05
N PRO A 260 -8.33 -10.71 13.91
CA PRO A 260 -7.09 -10.45 14.64
C PRO A 260 -6.83 -11.43 15.79
N VAL A 261 -7.80 -12.28 16.13
CA VAL A 261 -7.75 -13.15 17.31
C VAL A 261 -6.91 -14.40 17.02
N SER A 262 -5.94 -14.69 17.89
CA SER A 262 -5.00 -15.82 17.77
C SER A 262 -5.45 -17.13 18.43
N GLY A 263 -6.65 -17.16 19.00
CA GLY A 263 -7.22 -18.34 19.66
C GLY A 263 -8.57 -18.77 19.08
N GLY A 264 -8.92 -20.05 19.30
CA GLY A 264 -10.17 -20.65 18.86
C GLY A 264 -10.11 -21.23 17.44
N GLY A 265 -11.29 -21.40 16.83
CA GLY A 265 -11.42 -21.87 15.44
C GLY A 265 -11.97 -20.78 14.50
N PRO A 266 -12.24 -21.13 13.23
CA PRO A 266 -12.78 -20.19 12.26
C PRO A 266 -14.10 -19.55 12.72
N LYS A 267 -14.21 -18.23 12.58
CA LYS A 267 -15.42 -17.47 12.95
C LYS A 267 -16.32 -17.25 11.75
N ALA A 268 -17.60 -17.61 11.89
CA ALA A 268 -18.61 -17.32 10.88
C ALA A 268 -19.15 -15.89 11.06
N ILE A 269 -19.13 -15.11 9.99
CA ILE A 269 -19.62 -13.74 9.94
C ILE A 269 -20.64 -13.63 8.81
N SER A 270 -21.88 -13.29 9.17
CA SER A 270 -22.94 -13.02 8.19
C SER A 270 -23.14 -11.51 8.03
N VAL A 271 -23.09 -11.00 6.81
CA VAL A 271 -23.30 -9.58 6.47
C VAL A 271 -24.04 -9.43 5.14
N ALA A 272 -24.61 -8.26 4.91
CA ALA A 272 -25.00 -7.79 3.58
C ALA A 272 -23.96 -6.79 3.04
N LEU A 273 -23.92 -6.57 1.72
CA LEU A 273 -23.03 -5.57 1.13
C LEU A 273 -23.34 -4.13 1.60
N LYS A 274 -24.61 -3.85 1.94
CA LYS A 274 -25.00 -2.59 2.59
C LYS A 274 -24.30 -2.36 3.93
N ASP A 275 -24.06 -3.42 4.70
CA ASP A 275 -23.33 -3.33 5.98
C ASP A 275 -21.86 -2.92 5.76
N MET A 276 -21.32 -3.21 4.58
CA MET A 276 -19.97 -2.83 4.14
C MET A 276 -19.91 -1.42 3.54
N GLN A 277 -21.01 -0.67 3.60
CA GLN A 277 -21.17 0.70 3.10
C GLN A 277 -20.92 0.83 1.58
N LEU A 278 -21.27 -0.20 0.81
CA LEU A 278 -21.29 -0.08 -0.65
C LEU A 278 -22.52 0.72 -1.08
N GLU A 279 -22.33 1.62 -2.05
CA GLU A 279 -23.41 2.38 -2.67
C GLU A 279 -23.89 1.67 -3.95
N SER A 280 -25.21 1.53 -4.11
CA SER A 280 -25.77 0.93 -5.33
C SER A 280 -26.00 2.01 -6.39
N PRO A 281 -25.72 1.71 -7.68
CA PRO A 281 -26.27 2.50 -8.78
C PRO A 281 -27.81 2.55 -8.70
N PRO A 282 -28.46 3.60 -9.23
CA PRO A 282 -29.91 3.81 -9.13
C PRO A 282 -30.77 2.86 -9.98
N LEU A 283 -30.20 1.86 -10.64
CA LEU A 283 -30.92 0.91 -11.50
C LEU A 283 -31.17 -0.38 -10.71
N GLU A 284 -32.29 -1.07 -10.92
CA GLU A 284 -32.63 -2.32 -10.23
C GLU A 284 -33.26 -3.31 -11.23
N PRO A 285 -33.07 -4.64 -11.08
CA PRO A 285 -32.30 -5.31 -10.02
C PRO A 285 -30.78 -5.32 -10.29
N ILE A 286 -29.98 -4.97 -9.28
CA ILE A 286 -28.51 -5.08 -9.33
C ILE A 286 -28.03 -6.25 -8.46
N PHE A 287 -27.24 -7.13 -9.07
CA PHE A 287 -26.48 -8.16 -8.39
C PHE A 287 -25.01 -7.77 -8.36
N PHE A 288 -24.29 -8.26 -7.36
CA PHE A 288 -22.86 -8.06 -7.20
C PHE A 288 -22.17 -9.42 -7.16
N ASP A 289 -21.19 -9.61 -8.04
CA ASP A 289 -20.34 -10.79 -8.05
C ASP A 289 -19.22 -10.62 -7.03
N LEU A 290 -19.04 -11.63 -6.18
CA LEU A 290 -17.97 -11.71 -5.18
C LEU A 290 -16.94 -12.71 -5.68
N THR A 291 -15.72 -12.24 -5.95
CA THR A 291 -14.58 -13.07 -6.35
C THR A 291 -13.54 -13.07 -5.26
N ASP A 292 -13.13 -14.26 -4.77
CA ASP A 292 -12.09 -14.39 -3.75
C ASP A 292 -10.77 -13.87 -4.30
N VAL A 293 -10.15 -12.91 -3.61
CA VAL A 293 -8.94 -12.24 -4.09
C VAL A 293 -7.69 -13.13 -3.94
N PHE A 294 -7.71 -14.14 -3.08
CA PHE A 294 -6.58 -15.06 -2.95
C PHE A 294 -6.60 -16.13 -4.04
N THR A 295 -7.77 -16.62 -4.44
CA THR A 295 -7.88 -17.73 -5.41
C THR A 295 -8.33 -17.32 -6.80
N GLY A 296 -8.98 -16.16 -6.94
CA GLY A 296 -9.65 -15.75 -8.19
C GLY A 296 -10.96 -16.48 -8.46
N GLU A 297 -11.42 -17.34 -7.55
CA GLU A 297 -12.65 -18.10 -7.72
C GLU A 297 -13.88 -17.24 -7.37
N VAL A 298 -14.95 -17.41 -8.14
CA VAL A 298 -16.23 -16.76 -7.85
C VAL A 298 -16.86 -17.44 -6.63
N PHE A 299 -17.03 -16.67 -5.56
CA PHE A 299 -17.72 -17.11 -4.34
C PHE A 299 -19.23 -17.17 -4.56
N GLY A 300 -19.79 -16.21 -5.28
CA GLY A 300 -21.21 -16.16 -5.63
C GLY A 300 -21.67 -14.75 -6.01
N SER A 301 -22.97 -14.60 -6.25
CA SER A 301 -23.59 -13.32 -6.57
C SER A 301 -24.69 -13.01 -5.55
N VAL A 302 -24.75 -11.78 -5.04
CA VAL A 302 -25.73 -11.37 -4.02
C VAL A 302 -26.33 -10.00 -4.34
N GLN A 303 -27.53 -9.74 -3.84
CA GLN A 303 -28.10 -8.38 -3.83
C GLN A 303 -27.50 -7.51 -2.71
N LEU A 304 -27.65 -6.18 -2.81
CA LEU A 304 -27.08 -5.24 -1.83
C LEU A 304 -27.52 -5.54 -0.37
N ASN A 305 -28.77 -5.95 -0.16
CA ASN A 305 -29.34 -6.27 1.16
C ASN A 305 -29.37 -7.78 1.46
N GLU A 306 -28.91 -8.62 0.55
CA GLU A 306 -28.88 -10.07 0.74
C GLU A 306 -27.72 -10.45 1.66
N MET A 307 -28.01 -11.33 2.61
CA MET A 307 -27.02 -11.78 3.59
C MET A 307 -26.21 -12.94 3.02
N PHE A 308 -24.88 -12.85 3.12
CA PHE A 308 -23.97 -13.97 2.89
C PHE A 308 -23.10 -14.22 4.11
N THR A 309 -22.53 -15.42 4.21
CA THR A 309 -21.71 -15.83 5.37
C THR A 309 -20.31 -16.23 4.94
N VAL A 310 -19.32 -15.68 5.62
CA VAL A 310 -17.90 -16.03 5.45
C VAL A 310 -17.37 -16.70 6.70
N ARG A 311 -16.37 -17.58 6.56
CA ARG A 311 -15.65 -18.18 7.68
C ARG A 311 -14.20 -17.72 7.66
N VAL A 312 -13.77 -17.05 8.73
CA VAL A 312 -12.42 -16.46 8.80
C VAL A 312 -11.60 -17.18 9.87
N ASN A 313 -10.46 -17.73 9.48
CA ASN A 313 -9.53 -18.40 10.39
C ASN A 313 -9.00 -17.44 11.47
N PRO A 314 -8.56 -17.94 12.65
CA PRO A 314 -7.77 -17.15 13.61
C PRO A 314 -6.55 -16.53 12.94
N THR A 315 -6.28 -15.25 13.18
CA THR A 315 -5.23 -14.47 12.49
C THR A 315 -5.27 -14.56 10.96
N GLY A 316 -6.45 -14.82 10.38
CA GLY A 316 -6.65 -14.94 8.95
C GLY A 316 -7.48 -13.80 8.36
N ILE A 317 -7.57 -13.77 7.04
CA ILE A 317 -8.35 -12.82 6.25
C ILE A 317 -9.12 -13.56 5.15
N VAL A 318 -10.35 -13.11 4.90
CA VAL A 318 -11.09 -13.41 3.66
C VAL A 318 -11.30 -12.09 2.95
N MET A 319 -11.04 -12.04 1.65
CA MET A 319 -11.09 -10.82 0.86
C MET A 319 -11.79 -11.09 -0.47
N PHE A 320 -12.73 -10.21 -0.84
CA PHE A 320 -13.44 -10.29 -2.10
C PHE A 320 -13.24 -9.02 -2.93
N LYS A 321 -13.06 -9.21 -4.23
CA LYS A 321 -13.37 -8.18 -5.23
C LYS A 321 -14.86 -8.27 -5.51
N VAL A 322 -15.56 -7.15 -5.39
CA VAL A 322 -17.00 -7.02 -5.56
C VAL A 322 -17.26 -6.19 -6.80
N GLU A 323 -17.93 -6.77 -7.79
CA GLU A 323 -18.21 -6.13 -9.08
C GLU A 323 -19.71 -6.14 -9.35
N VAL A 324 -20.25 -5.02 -9.88
CA VAL A 324 -21.64 -4.99 -10.33
C VAL A 324 -21.82 -5.96 -11.50
N HIS A 325 -22.63 -6.99 -11.27
CA HIS A 325 -23.10 -7.86 -12.33
C HIS A 325 -24.20 -7.15 -13.10
N LYS A 326 -24.00 -6.95 -14.41
CA LYS A 326 -25.06 -6.49 -15.32
C LYS A 326 -25.61 -7.70 -16.06
N PRO A 327 -26.80 -8.23 -15.71
CA PRO A 327 -27.39 -9.34 -16.43
C PRO A 327 -27.54 -8.96 -17.91
N ALA A 328 -27.14 -9.85 -18.82
CA ALA A 328 -27.19 -9.65 -20.27
C ALA A 328 -28.57 -9.18 -20.78
N TYR A 329 -29.65 -9.46 -20.04
CA TYR A 329 -31.02 -9.05 -20.36
C TYR A 329 -31.24 -7.53 -20.33
N ILE A 330 -30.53 -6.77 -19.48
CA ILE A 330 -30.69 -5.31 -19.38
C ILE A 330 -30.01 -4.60 -20.56
N ALA A 331 -28.90 -5.14 -21.08
CA ALA A 331 -28.28 -4.64 -22.30
C ALA A 331 -29.25 -4.74 -23.51
N HIS A 332 -30.04 -5.80 -23.56
CA HIS A 332 -31.04 -6.01 -24.61
C HIS A 332 -32.22 -5.03 -24.51
N ILE A 333 -32.70 -4.74 -23.30
CA ILE A 333 -33.79 -3.77 -23.07
C ILE A 333 -33.32 -2.33 -23.33
N LEU A 334 -32.09 -1.96 -22.95
CA LEU A 334 -31.50 -0.66 -23.26
C LEU A 334 -31.32 -0.44 -24.78
N LEU A 335 -30.90 -1.47 -25.51
CA LEU A 335 -30.84 -1.43 -26.98
C LEU A 335 -32.22 -1.28 -27.63
N GLN A 336 -33.26 -1.92 -27.06
CA GLN A 336 -34.65 -1.75 -27.51
C GLN A 336 -35.22 -0.36 -27.18
N TYR A 337 -34.89 0.22 -26.02
CA TYR A 337 -35.33 1.57 -25.63
C TYR A 337 -34.62 2.69 -26.40
N LEU A 338 -33.36 2.49 -26.82
CA LEU A 338 -32.60 3.44 -27.64
C LEU A 338 -32.93 3.36 -29.15
N GLY A 339 -33.93 2.56 -29.55
CA GLY A 339 -34.41 2.51 -30.93
C GLY A 339 -33.47 1.83 -31.94
N LEU A 340 -32.39 1.19 -31.48
CA LEU A 340 -31.44 0.48 -32.33
C LEU A 340 -31.98 -0.92 -32.66
N ARG A 341 -32.97 -1.00 -33.55
CA ARG A 341 -33.68 -2.24 -33.88
C ARG A 341 -32.90 -3.28 -34.70
N ASN A 342 -31.64 -3.05 -35.07
CA ASN A 342 -30.90 -3.96 -35.95
C ASN A 342 -29.43 -4.16 -35.54
N VAL A 343 -29.18 -4.83 -34.41
CA VAL A 343 -27.88 -5.47 -34.18
C VAL A 343 -28.13 -6.92 -33.84
N SER A 344 -27.89 -7.82 -34.80
CA SER A 344 -27.85 -9.25 -34.53
C SER A 344 -26.59 -9.53 -33.70
N VAL A 345 -26.78 -9.90 -32.43
CA VAL A 345 -25.71 -10.48 -31.64
C VAL A 345 -25.67 -11.96 -31.99
N SER A 346 -24.72 -12.36 -32.84
CA SER A 346 -24.38 -13.78 -33.02
C SER A 346 -23.75 -14.28 -31.73
N ILE A 347 -24.39 -15.29 -31.14
CA ILE A 347 -23.86 -16.05 -30.01
C ILE A 347 -22.83 -17.03 -30.58
N ILE A 348 -21.56 -16.87 -30.18
CA ILE A 348 -20.54 -17.93 -30.18
C ILE A 348 -19.94 -17.95 -28.79
#